data_AF-A0A4Q3MK09-F1
#
_entry.id   AF-A0A4Q3MK09-F1
#
_cell.length_a   1.000
_cell.length_b   1.000
_cell.length_c   1.000
_cell.angle_alpha   90.00
_cell.angle_beta   90.00
_cell.angle_gamma   90.00
#
_symmetry.space_group_name_H-M   'P 1'
#
loop_
_entity.id
_entity.type
_entity.pdbx_description
1 polymer ?
#
loop_
_entity_poly.entity_id
_entity_poly.type
_entity_poly.pdbx_seq_one_letter_code
_entity_poly.pdbx_strand_id
1 'polypeptide(L)'
;MTTAAAAEAYEAQHVYQYQGRPAAVFNPLGKPVAELPVIYGFNNGGSCGTYYAQLIAADGTALGGHICSAEAYMPADLGVLEGSRPDRHELFQRHYPDGYRMEFVGHADVDAHAGLFSAFAENEKLALPKESA
;
A
#
# COMPACT_ATOMS: atom_id res chain seq x y z
N MET A 1 22.16 6.85 18.41
CA MET A 1 21.19 5.99 19.11
C MET A 1 20.03 6.88 19.55
N THR A 2 18.86 6.72 18.94
CA THR A 2 17.63 7.41 19.36
C THR A 2 17.08 6.71 20.59
N THR A 3 16.59 7.44 21.59
CA THR A 3 15.96 6.84 22.79
C THR A 3 14.54 6.36 22.46
N ALA A 4 13.99 5.43 23.26
CA ALA A 4 12.61 4.95 23.09
C ALA A 4 11.59 6.12 23.10
N ALA A 5 11.70 7.03 24.07
CA ALA A 5 10.85 8.21 24.15
C ALA A 5 10.96 9.13 22.92
N ALA A 6 12.14 9.25 22.32
CA ALA A 6 12.29 10.01 21.09
C ALA A 6 11.64 9.29 19.90
N ALA A 7 11.77 7.96 19.79
CA ALA A 7 11.11 7.18 18.75
C ALA A 7 9.57 7.28 18.84
N GLU A 8 9.01 7.19 20.05
CA GLU A 8 7.58 7.38 20.30
C GLU A 8 7.12 8.79 19.91
N ALA A 9 7.90 9.82 20.25
CA ALA A 9 7.58 11.19 19.88
C ALA A 9 7.62 11.40 18.36
N TYR A 10 8.59 10.81 17.66
CA TYR A 10 8.66 10.85 16.19
C TYR A 10 7.46 10.14 15.55
N GLU A 11 7.07 8.99 16.07
CA GLU A 11 5.91 8.25 15.58
C GLU A 11 4.62 9.03 15.81
N ALA A 12 4.43 9.61 16.99
CA ALA A 12 3.28 10.46 17.28
C ALA A 12 3.22 11.68 16.37
N GLN A 13 4.37 12.31 16.08
CA GLN A 13 4.45 13.43 15.14
C GLN A 13 4.09 13.00 13.72
N HIS A 14 4.54 11.82 13.28
CA HIS A 14 4.20 11.25 11.98
C HIS A 14 2.71 10.99 11.87
N VAL A 15 2.11 10.32 12.86
CA VAL A 15 0.67 10.07 12.91
C VAL A 15 -0.09 11.39 12.83
N TYR A 16 0.30 12.40 13.62
CA TYR A 16 -0.34 13.72 13.59
C TYR A 16 -0.24 14.40 12.22
N GLN A 17 0.91 14.32 11.54
CA GLN A 17 1.13 14.93 10.22
C GLN A 17 0.20 14.36 9.13
N TYR A 18 -0.14 13.08 9.24
CA TYR A 18 -0.93 12.35 8.26
C TYR A 18 -2.36 12.04 8.73
N GLN A 19 -2.70 12.40 9.96
CA GLN A 19 -4.02 12.18 10.55
C GLN A 19 -5.11 12.87 9.70
N GLY A 20 -6.20 12.15 9.46
CA GLY A 20 -7.35 12.66 8.72
C GLY A 20 -7.15 12.76 7.21
N ARG A 21 -5.97 12.38 6.68
CA ARG A 21 -5.80 12.27 5.22
C ARG A 21 -6.53 11.05 4.70
N PRO A 22 -7.30 11.19 3.60
CA PRO A 22 -7.93 10.06 2.96
C PRO A 22 -6.89 9.18 2.26
N ALA A 23 -7.30 7.97 1.90
CA ALA A 23 -6.56 7.16 0.96
C ALA A 23 -6.52 7.86 -0.41
N ALA A 24 -5.40 7.75 -1.11
CA ALA A 24 -5.15 8.42 -2.36
C ALA A 24 -5.99 7.80 -3.48
N VAL A 25 -6.59 8.67 -4.30
CA VAL A 25 -7.40 8.29 -5.45
C VAL A 25 -6.91 9.07 -6.66
N PHE A 26 -6.61 8.38 -7.75
CA PHE A 26 -6.37 8.96 -9.05
C PHE A 26 -7.53 8.59 -9.96
N ASN A 27 -8.25 9.59 -10.50
CA ASN A 27 -9.46 9.34 -11.30
C ASN A 27 -9.62 10.41 -12.38
N PRO A 28 -8.79 10.37 -13.45
CA PRO A 28 -8.83 11.37 -14.51
C PRO A 28 -10.14 11.32 -15.32
N LEU A 29 -10.86 10.20 -15.27
CA LEU A 29 -12.09 9.97 -16.04
C LEU A 29 -13.38 10.24 -15.24
N GLY A 30 -13.28 10.60 -13.95
CA GLY A 30 -14.45 10.89 -13.11
C GLY A 30 -15.39 9.69 -12.89
N LYS A 31 -14.87 8.46 -12.97
CA LYS A 31 -15.65 7.24 -12.72
C LYS A 31 -16.09 7.15 -11.25
N PRO A 32 -17.15 6.40 -10.90
CA PRO A 32 -17.43 6.08 -9.50
C PRO A 32 -16.22 5.43 -8.84
N VAL A 33 -15.81 5.89 -7.66
CA VAL A 33 -14.60 5.39 -6.96
C VAL A 33 -14.68 3.88 -6.71
N ALA A 34 -15.88 3.35 -6.50
CA ALA A 34 -16.14 1.92 -6.32
C ALA A 34 -15.75 1.05 -7.53
N GLU A 35 -15.71 1.63 -8.73
CA GLU A 35 -15.36 0.97 -9.98
C GLU A 35 -13.86 1.03 -10.30
N LEU A 36 -13.09 1.83 -9.56
CA LEU A 36 -11.65 1.93 -9.76
C LEU A 36 -10.94 0.69 -9.22
N PRO A 37 -9.91 0.17 -9.93
CA PRO A 37 -9.06 -0.88 -9.41
C PRO A 37 -8.37 -0.41 -8.14
N VAL A 38 -8.15 -1.33 -7.21
CA VAL A 38 -7.52 -1.04 -5.93
C VAL A 38 -6.03 -1.37 -6.02
N ILE A 39 -5.18 -0.51 -5.47
CA ILE A 39 -3.81 -0.85 -5.09
C ILE A 39 -3.77 -0.98 -3.58
N TYR A 40 -3.49 -2.20 -3.11
CA TYR A 40 -3.39 -2.50 -1.69
C TYR A 40 -1.97 -2.26 -1.21
N GLY A 41 -1.80 -1.35 -0.26
CA GLY A 41 -0.64 -1.31 0.62
C GLY A 41 -0.91 -2.16 1.84
N PHE A 42 -0.03 -3.07 2.23
CA PHE A 42 -0.30 -3.94 3.38
C PHE A 42 0.94 -4.22 4.22
N ASN A 43 0.71 -4.52 5.49
CA ASN A 43 1.74 -4.97 6.41
C ASN A 43 1.98 -6.48 6.24
N ASN A 44 3.06 -6.83 5.53
CA ASN A 44 3.50 -8.20 5.29
C ASN A 44 4.27 -8.82 6.49
N GLY A 45 4.04 -8.29 7.69
CA GLY A 45 4.66 -8.77 8.93
C GLY A 45 6.09 -8.28 9.15
N GLY A 46 6.77 -8.91 10.10
CA GLY A 46 8.10 -8.52 10.57
C GLY A 46 8.20 -8.58 12.09
N SER A 47 9.23 -7.95 12.65
CA SER A 47 9.46 -7.88 14.09
C SER A 47 9.96 -6.50 14.49
N CYS A 48 9.75 -6.11 15.77
CA CYS A 48 10.05 -4.79 16.34
C CYS A 48 11.26 -4.09 15.70
N GLY A 49 11.00 -3.00 14.96
CA GLY A 49 12.01 -2.20 14.26
C GLY A 49 12.27 -2.58 12.79
N THR A 50 11.67 -3.65 12.29
CA THR A 50 11.77 -4.10 10.89
C THR A 50 10.48 -4.78 10.46
N TYR A 51 9.58 -3.97 9.91
CA TYR A 51 8.36 -4.44 9.27
C TYR A 51 8.43 -4.28 7.75
N TYR A 52 7.80 -5.20 7.04
CA TYR A 52 7.77 -5.23 5.58
C TYR A 52 6.42 -4.72 5.09
N ALA A 53 6.42 -3.54 4.49
CA ALA A 53 5.25 -2.98 3.84
C ALA A 53 5.33 -3.32 2.33
N GLN A 54 4.25 -3.81 1.74
CA GLN A 54 4.21 -4.21 0.33
C GLN A 54 3.03 -3.57 -0.41
N LEU A 55 3.17 -3.41 -1.73
CA LEU A 55 2.15 -2.91 -2.63
C LEU A 55 1.81 -3.95 -3.69
N ILE A 56 0.53 -4.25 -3.81
CA ILE A 56 0.01 -5.14 -4.84
C ILE A 56 -1.25 -4.53 -5.47
N ALA A 57 -1.30 -4.54 -6.80
CA ALA A 57 -2.46 -4.11 -7.57
C ALA A 57 -3.54 -5.20 -7.56
N ALA A 58 -4.80 -4.83 -7.78
CA ALA A 58 -5.91 -5.78 -7.83
C ALA A 58 -5.75 -6.88 -8.90
N ASP A 59 -4.98 -6.63 -9.96
CA ASP A 59 -4.60 -7.62 -10.99
C ASP A 59 -3.40 -8.49 -10.60
N GLY A 60 -2.91 -8.39 -9.37
CA GLY A 60 -1.78 -9.14 -8.87
C GLY A 60 -0.42 -8.54 -9.18
N THR A 61 -0.31 -7.41 -9.86
CA THR A 61 0.99 -6.79 -10.13
C THR A 61 1.62 -6.24 -8.84
N ALA A 62 2.84 -6.68 -8.52
CA ALA A 62 3.60 -6.10 -7.41
C ALA A 62 4.13 -4.72 -7.81
N LEU A 63 3.80 -3.69 -7.03
CA LEU A 63 4.14 -2.29 -7.33
C LEU A 63 5.22 -1.72 -6.38
N GLY A 64 5.82 -2.58 -5.56
CA GLY A 64 6.97 -2.26 -4.71
C GLY A 64 6.70 -2.50 -3.23
N GLY A 65 7.56 -1.93 -2.38
CA GLY A 65 7.46 -2.08 -0.93
C GLY A 65 8.26 -1.04 -0.18
N HIS A 66 8.28 -1.17 1.14
CA HIS A 66 9.11 -0.38 2.03
C HIS A 66 9.44 -1.17 3.31
N ILE A 67 10.57 -0.85 3.94
CA ILE A 67 10.89 -1.37 5.27
C ILE A 67 10.59 -0.26 6.27
N CYS A 68 9.70 -0.52 7.21
CA CYS A 68 9.26 0.45 8.21
C CYS A 68 9.70 0.03 9.61
N SER A 69 9.94 1.00 10.49
CA SER A 69 10.21 0.74 11.91
C SER A 69 8.93 0.42 12.69
N ALA A 70 7.78 0.90 12.24
CA ALA A 70 6.45 0.64 12.79
C ALA A 70 5.38 0.65 11.69
N GLU A 71 4.25 0.01 11.97
CA GLU A 71 3.09 -0.01 11.05
C GLU A 71 2.53 1.39 10.77
N ALA A 72 2.58 2.28 11.77
CA ALA A 72 2.07 3.65 11.67
C ALA A 72 2.69 4.46 10.51
N TYR A 73 3.91 4.12 10.08
CA TYR A 73 4.59 4.77 8.96
C TYR A 73 4.13 4.26 7.58
N MET A 74 3.66 3.00 7.51
CA MET A 74 3.44 2.30 6.24
C MET A 74 2.45 3.00 5.31
N PRO A 75 1.28 3.49 5.76
CA PRO A 75 0.32 4.13 4.85
C PRO A 75 0.92 5.34 4.13
N ALA A 76 1.72 6.14 4.84
CA ALA A 76 2.41 7.28 4.24
C ALA A 76 3.58 6.81 3.36
N ASP A 77 4.42 5.90 3.84
CA ASP A 77 5.63 5.49 3.11
C ASP A 77 5.37 4.68 1.84
N LEU A 78 4.25 3.96 1.79
CA LEU A 78 3.76 3.28 0.60
C LEU A 78 3.02 4.22 -0.37
N GLY A 79 2.71 5.45 0.03
CA GLY A 79 1.93 6.37 -0.78
C GLY A 79 0.43 6.18 -0.71
N VAL A 80 -0.08 5.36 0.21
CA VAL A 80 -1.52 5.11 0.36
C VAL A 80 -2.24 6.38 0.80
N LEU A 81 -1.63 7.21 1.64
CA LEU A 81 -2.25 8.46 2.08
C LEU A 81 -2.05 9.58 1.05
N GLU A 82 -3.10 10.38 0.83
CA GLU A 82 -3.06 11.47 -0.14
C GLU A 82 -1.86 12.43 0.09
N GLY A 83 -1.12 12.68 -1.00
CA GLY A 83 0.03 13.58 -1.01
C GLY A 83 1.27 13.10 -0.25
N SER A 84 1.31 11.85 0.23
CA SER A 84 2.45 11.34 1.00
C SER A 84 3.67 10.98 0.15
N ARG A 85 3.48 10.35 -1.03
CA ARG A 85 4.55 9.85 -1.92
C ARG A 85 4.24 10.06 -3.41
N PRO A 86 4.23 11.30 -3.91
CA PRO A 86 3.94 11.57 -5.32
C PRO A 86 4.88 10.82 -6.28
N ASP A 87 6.12 10.53 -5.86
CA ASP A 87 7.11 9.73 -6.59
C ASP A 87 6.60 8.32 -6.94
N ARG A 88 5.90 7.66 -6.01
CA ARG A 88 5.35 6.31 -6.24
C ARG A 88 4.14 6.35 -7.19
N HIS A 89 3.36 7.43 -7.13
CA HIS A 89 2.16 7.57 -7.94
C HIS A 89 2.47 7.67 -9.44
N GLU A 90 3.68 8.09 -9.83
CA GLU A 90 4.13 8.00 -11.24
C GLU A 90 4.18 6.57 -11.77
N LEU A 91 4.52 5.59 -10.93
CA LEU A 91 4.46 4.17 -11.29
C LEU A 91 3.02 3.68 -11.33
N PHE A 92 2.22 4.06 -10.34
CA PHE A 92 0.82 3.62 -10.23
C PHE A 92 -0.04 4.14 -11.40
N GLN A 93 0.16 5.40 -11.80
CA GLN A 93 -0.53 6.00 -12.94
C GLN A 93 -0.11 5.38 -14.27
N ARG A 94 1.14 4.91 -14.40
CA ARG A 94 1.57 4.15 -15.59
C ARG A 94 0.91 2.78 -15.66
N HIS A 95 0.69 2.14 -14.52
CA HIS A 95 0.01 0.84 -14.44
C HIS A 95 -1.51 0.98 -14.65
N TYR A 96 -2.12 1.99 -14.03
CA TYR A 96 -3.54 2.32 -14.12
C TYR A 96 -3.79 3.76 -14.61
N PRO A 97 -3.60 4.03 -15.92
CA PRO A 97 -3.77 5.38 -16.48
C PRO A 97 -5.22 5.88 -16.42
N ASP A 98 -6.20 4.97 -16.36
CA ASP A 98 -7.63 5.28 -16.28
C ASP A 98 -8.10 5.61 -14.86
N GLY A 99 -7.24 5.44 -13.87
CA GLY A 99 -7.53 5.68 -12.46
C GLY A 99 -7.39 4.45 -11.58
N TYR A 100 -7.13 4.69 -10.29
CA TYR A 100 -7.05 3.70 -9.22
C TYR A 100 -7.44 4.35 -7.89
N ARG A 101 -7.75 3.51 -6.91
CA ARG A 101 -7.84 3.91 -5.50
C ARG A 101 -6.85 3.10 -4.68
N MET A 102 -6.32 3.70 -3.63
CA MET A 102 -5.45 2.99 -2.70
C MET A 102 -6.23 2.55 -1.46
N GLU A 103 -5.76 1.49 -0.84
CA GLU A 103 -6.28 0.98 0.43
C GLU A 103 -5.10 0.46 1.26
N PHE A 104 -5.13 0.70 2.58
CA PHE A 104 -4.14 0.12 3.49
C PHE A 104 -4.76 -1.02 4.29
N VAL A 105 -4.10 -2.17 4.32
CA VAL A 105 -4.49 -3.33 5.11
C VAL A 105 -3.47 -3.54 6.24
N GLY A 106 -3.91 -3.29 7.47
CA GLY A 106 -3.09 -3.50 8.67
C GLY A 106 -2.82 -4.98 8.92
N HIS A 107 -1.77 -5.28 9.67
CA HIS A 107 -1.31 -6.65 9.89
C HIS A 107 -2.40 -7.57 10.44
N ALA A 108 -3.21 -7.05 11.36
CA ALA A 108 -4.31 -7.80 11.98
C ALA A 108 -5.42 -8.19 10.99
N ASP A 109 -5.53 -7.48 9.86
CA ASP A 109 -6.62 -7.66 8.89
C ASP A 109 -6.17 -8.47 7.66
N VAL A 110 -4.86 -8.65 7.44
CA VAL A 110 -4.31 -9.33 6.25
C VAL A 110 -4.94 -10.71 6.06
N ASP A 111 -5.04 -11.49 7.13
CA ASP A 111 -5.55 -12.87 7.10
C ASP A 111 -7.07 -12.98 6.83
N ALA A 112 -7.80 -11.86 6.84
CA ALA A 112 -9.24 -11.82 6.60
C ALA A 112 -9.62 -10.94 5.39
N HIS A 113 -8.67 -10.27 4.75
CA HIS A 113 -8.97 -9.26 3.75
C HIS A 113 -9.21 -9.86 2.36
N ALA A 114 -10.48 -10.10 2.02
CA ALA A 114 -10.88 -10.75 0.76
C ALA A 114 -10.32 -10.08 -0.52
N GLY A 115 -10.27 -8.75 -0.56
CA GLY A 115 -9.72 -8.00 -1.69
C GLY A 115 -8.23 -8.28 -1.95
N LEU A 116 -7.42 -8.23 -0.88
CA LEU A 116 -6.00 -8.56 -0.88
C LEU A 116 -5.74 -10.02 -1.26
N PHE A 117 -6.52 -10.98 -0.74
CA PHE A 117 -6.39 -12.39 -1.15
C PHE A 117 -6.69 -12.60 -2.63
N SER A 118 -7.67 -11.88 -3.17
CA SER A 118 -7.97 -11.93 -4.60
C SER A 118 -6.78 -11.42 -5.42
N ALA A 119 -6.12 -10.34 -4.98
CA ALA A 119 -4.90 -9.85 -5.62
C ALA A 119 -3.73 -10.85 -5.52
N PHE A 120 -3.55 -11.54 -4.40
CA PHE A 120 -2.56 -12.62 -4.29
C PHE A 120 -2.83 -13.76 -5.26
N ALA A 121 -4.09 -14.19 -5.40
CA ALA A 121 -4.46 -15.23 -6.35
C ALA A 121 -4.18 -14.81 -7.81
N GLU A 122 -4.37 -13.54 -8.16
CA GLU A 122 -3.96 -13.03 -9.48
C GLU A 122 -2.43 -13.01 -9.65
N ASN A 123 -1.68 -12.65 -8.60
CA ASN A 123 -0.23 -12.65 -8.63
C ASN A 123 0.33 -14.07 -8.86
N GLU A 124 -0.25 -15.08 -8.20
CA GLU A 124 0.12 -16.48 -8.40
C GLU A 124 -0.05 -16.90 -9.87
N LYS A 125 -1.12 -16.47 -10.54
CA LYS A 125 -1.34 -16.76 -11.96
C LYS A 125 -0.29 -16.11 -12.87
N LEU A 126 0.23 -14.94 -12.49
CA LEU A 126 1.32 -14.26 -13.22
C LEU A 126 2.66 -14.97 -13.05
N ALA A 127 2.86 -15.62 -11.90
CA ALA A 127 4.10 -16.34 -11.57
C ALA A 127 4.17 -17.74 -12.21
N LEU A 128 3.05 -18.33 -12.63
CA LEU A 128 3.02 -19.58 -13.36
C LEU A 128 3.69 -19.41 -14.74
N PRO A 129 4.55 -20.35 -15.17
CA PRO A 129 5.14 -20.29 -16.50
C PRO A 129 4.00 -20.31 -17.53
N LYS A 130 3.99 -19.33 -18.44
CA LYS A 130 3.15 -19.40 -19.63
C LYS A 130 3.56 -20.67 -20.37
N GLU A 131 2.71 -21.68 -20.39
CA GLU A 131 2.93 -22.85 -21.23
C GLU A 131 3.20 -22.34 -22.66
N SER A 132 4.38 -22.67 -23.16
CA SER A 132 4.84 -22.34 -24.51
C SER A 132 3.85 -22.95 -25.51
N ALA A 133 2.99 -22.12 -26.10
CA ALA A 133 2.18 -22.49 -27.26
C ALA A 133 3.03 -22.44 -28.54
#